data_AF-A0A6A5G0L1-F1
#
_entry.id   AF-A0A6A5G0L1-F1
#
_cell.length_a   1.000
_cell.length_b   1.000
_cell.length_c   1.000
_cell.angle_alpha   90.00
_cell.angle_beta   90.00
_cell.angle_gamma   90.00
#
_symmetry.space_group_name_H-M   'P 1'
#
loop_
_entity.id
_entity.type
_entity.pdbx_description
1 polymer ?
#
loop_
_entity_poly.entity_id
_entity_poly.type
_entity_poly.pdbx_seq_one_letter_code
_entity_poly.pdbx_strand_id
1 'polypeptide(L)'
;MKLTVTPILPITRRNCGSRQPEPYEIIEDHQNLFVKAMTQVPSLQNTVRHLEGANTIMALAFTKPWASEVLYWVPRDKYYVRITGSISDRPYLAYGRHTRLHMNDGVKIYCDSVPEVVLNYARNVIVDSHRFKNVKDNCTSFYLPNMELLEEELRRIKLCVKAESIQLLSVAIDPVLWDAILSETNFKDLAVLKIENVHEPIPTNIGGDLEEPFILDNIINQYIVPPVLLKTLLSNNAHSIELVSLHLTETNIQEMETVVAEQTSKNVSKLKMEDLMLPPGLNQRMDEVVFGMIETGGQSDICLSIQLRTYGHSLLRRILTTQTRFNHIHLEINVQQANLSLFEEITQLHPLCNKIKITFHGHFVRLGNQYQFTEEMTIEMRKWEKVTHVILGKSVYPHFNTEAPENTWAYVNLIRCLNHLPNLRSFGMKDIVEESCLWAVGQFISNSNFEEIIFGITYIGANAMNVLNNLLSSVPITIRSLSLLYFPLNDQSLEILAPHHLTLVELQYFSLQTEQKTRREIEAVLPNTEIDTTKWLSTYNGLVRQKVVSEYLVRLIAPRENFWD
;
A
#
# COMPACT_ATOMS: atom_id res chain seq x y z
N MET A 1 -54.70 -17.70 -10.55
CA MET A 1 -53.41 -17.24 -10.02
C MET A 1 -53.44 -17.33 -8.51
N LYS A 2 -52.60 -18.20 -7.92
CA LYS A 2 -52.35 -18.30 -6.48
C LYS A 2 -50.83 -18.20 -6.31
N LEU A 3 -50.37 -17.26 -5.48
CA LEU A 3 -48.98 -17.12 -5.05
C LEU A 3 -48.58 -18.38 -4.28
N THR A 4 -47.75 -19.22 -4.90
CA THR A 4 -47.04 -20.29 -4.19
C THR A 4 -45.88 -19.67 -3.44
N VAL A 5 -46.00 -19.67 -2.11
CA VAL A 5 -44.99 -19.28 -1.14
C VAL A 5 -43.79 -20.22 -1.28
N THR A 6 -42.60 -19.66 -1.56
CA THR A 6 -41.33 -20.39 -1.51
C THR A 6 -41.04 -20.78 -0.05
N PRO A 7 -40.83 -22.06 0.27
CA PRO A 7 -40.55 -22.47 1.65
C PRO A 7 -39.16 -21.98 2.07
N ILE A 8 -39.11 -21.19 3.14
CA ILE A 8 -37.87 -20.89 3.87
C ILE A 8 -37.44 -22.19 4.56
N LEU A 9 -36.32 -22.77 4.13
CA LEU A 9 -35.77 -23.96 4.78
C LEU A 9 -35.29 -23.60 6.19
N PRO A 10 -35.59 -24.44 7.21
CA PRO A 10 -35.20 -24.20 8.58
C PRO A 10 -33.69 -24.32 8.75
N ILE A 11 -33.08 -23.31 9.37
CA ILE A 11 -31.67 -23.34 9.82
C ILE A 11 -31.60 -24.31 11.02
N THR A 12 -31.33 -25.59 10.77
CA THR A 12 -31.02 -26.52 11.85
C THR A 12 -29.57 -26.33 12.30
N ARG A 13 -29.38 -25.72 13.49
CA ARG A 13 -28.12 -25.79 14.24
C ARG A 13 -27.84 -27.27 14.58
N ARG A 14 -26.77 -27.85 14.05
CA ARG A 14 -26.24 -29.12 14.56
C ARG A 14 -25.61 -28.87 15.95
N ASN A 15 -25.99 -29.68 16.93
CA ASN A 15 -25.30 -29.76 18.22
C ASN A 15 -23.93 -30.43 18.01
N CYS A 16 -22.86 -29.64 18.00
CA CYS A 16 -21.48 -30.14 18.03
C CYS A 16 -21.03 -30.25 19.49
N GLY A 17 -21.04 -31.46 20.05
CA GLY A 17 -20.43 -31.74 21.34
C GLY A 17 -18.90 -31.68 21.28
N SER A 18 -18.30 -31.01 22.26
CA SER A 18 -16.89 -31.08 22.71
C SER A 18 -15.73 -30.80 21.75
N ARG A 19 -15.95 -30.48 20.47
CA ARG A 19 -14.93 -29.80 19.65
C ARG A 19 -15.15 -28.29 19.73
N GLN A 20 -14.14 -27.52 20.14
CA GLN A 20 -14.14 -26.09 19.83
C GLN A 20 -14.15 -25.96 18.30
N PRO A 21 -15.17 -25.33 17.70
CA PRO A 21 -15.17 -25.09 16.27
C PRO A 21 -14.04 -24.11 15.96
N GLU A 22 -13.11 -24.49 15.09
CA GLU A 22 -12.22 -23.51 14.49
C GLU A 22 -13.06 -22.50 13.70
N PRO A 23 -12.70 -21.21 13.64
CA PRO A 23 -13.60 -20.15 13.15
C PRO A 23 -13.95 -20.20 11.65
N TYR A 24 -13.52 -21.22 10.90
CA TYR A 24 -13.53 -21.21 9.42
C TYR A 24 -14.05 -22.48 8.76
N GLU A 25 -14.67 -23.40 9.51
CA GLU A 25 -15.22 -24.64 8.97
C GLU A 25 -16.69 -24.49 8.47
N ILE A 26 -16.97 -23.46 7.67
CA ILE A 26 -18.20 -23.37 6.82
C ILE A 26 -17.75 -22.55 5.59
N ILE A 27 -17.68 -23.05 4.35
CA ILE A 27 -18.78 -23.32 3.42
C ILE A 27 -18.22 -24.13 2.22
N GLU A 28 -18.01 -25.44 2.35
CA GLU A 28 -17.87 -26.30 1.15
C GLU A 28 -19.24 -26.89 0.78
N ASP A 29 -20.01 -27.32 1.78
CA ASP A 29 -21.30 -28.00 1.58
C ASP A 29 -22.41 -27.08 1.04
N HIS A 30 -22.47 -25.80 1.46
CA HIS A 30 -23.52 -24.88 0.99
C HIS A 30 -23.26 -24.31 -0.42
N GLN A 31 -21.99 -24.08 -0.77
CA GLN A 31 -21.61 -23.75 -2.15
C GLN A 31 -21.89 -24.93 -3.07
N ASN A 32 -21.53 -26.15 -2.67
CA ASN A 32 -21.83 -27.37 -3.45
C ASN A 32 -23.34 -27.63 -3.61
N LEU A 33 -24.17 -27.29 -2.62
CA LEU A 33 -25.64 -27.39 -2.71
C LEU A 33 -26.25 -26.35 -3.67
N PHE A 34 -25.81 -25.09 -3.59
CA PHE A 34 -26.25 -24.04 -4.53
C PHE A 34 -25.80 -24.34 -5.96
N VAL A 35 -24.56 -24.79 -6.13
CA VAL A 35 -24.00 -25.23 -7.42
C VAL A 35 -24.72 -26.46 -7.96
N LYS A 36 -25.04 -27.46 -7.14
CA LYS A 36 -25.84 -28.62 -7.57
C LYS A 36 -27.25 -28.23 -8.01
N ALA A 37 -27.87 -27.28 -7.33
CA ALA A 37 -29.19 -26.78 -7.70
C ALA A 37 -29.14 -26.00 -9.02
N MET A 38 -28.09 -25.19 -9.22
CA MET A 38 -27.92 -24.38 -10.42
C MET A 38 -27.52 -25.22 -11.65
N THR A 39 -26.63 -26.20 -11.52
CA THR A 39 -26.19 -27.05 -12.65
C THR A 39 -27.31 -27.95 -13.23
N GLN A 40 -28.44 -28.08 -12.54
CA GLN A 40 -29.62 -28.81 -13.02
C GLN A 40 -30.63 -27.95 -13.80
N VAL A 41 -30.38 -26.64 -13.97
CA VAL A 41 -31.30 -25.73 -14.66
C VAL A 41 -30.81 -25.45 -16.10
N PRO A 42 -31.50 -25.97 -17.14
CA PRO A 42 -31.06 -25.84 -18.54
C PRO A 42 -31.04 -24.39 -19.08
N SER A 43 -31.59 -23.43 -18.34
CA SER A 43 -31.73 -22.03 -18.75
C SER A 43 -30.74 -21.06 -18.09
N LEU A 44 -29.69 -21.54 -17.39
CA LEU A 44 -28.82 -20.62 -16.65
C LEU A 44 -28.13 -19.57 -17.55
N GLN A 45 -27.92 -19.75 -18.86
CA GLN A 45 -27.34 -18.67 -19.67
C GLN A 45 -28.18 -17.38 -19.61
N ASN A 46 -29.51 -17.51 -19.49
CA ASN A 46 -30.40 -16.37 -19.26
C ASN A 46 -30.42 -15.94 -17.78
N THR A 47 -30.31 -16.87 -16.84
CA THR A 47 -30.30 -16.56 -15.39
C THR A 47 -28.99 -15.90 -14.94
N VAL A 48 -27.84 -16.31 -15.48
CA VAL A 48 -26.50 -15.79 -15.20
C VAL A 48 -26.37 -14.33 -15.63
N ARG A 49 -27.00 -13.95 -16.75
CA ARG A 49 -27.10 -12.54 -17.18
C ARG A 49 -27.87 -11.66 -16.18
N HIS A 50 -28.66 -12.26 -15.29
CA HIS A 50 -29.43 -11.59 -14.25
C HIS A 50 -28.88 -11.82 -12.84
N LEU A 51 -27.72 -12.48 -12.70
CA LEU A 51 -27.07 -12.63 -11.40
C LEU A 51 -26.36 -11.32 -11.05
N GLU A 52 -26.93 -10.61 -10.08
CA GLU A 52 -26.29 -9.46 -9.47
C GLU A 52 -25.33 -9.92 -8.37
N GLY A 53 -24.11 -9.42 -8.40
CA GLY A 53 -23.10 -9.63 -7.35
C GLY A 53 -21.90 -10.47 -7.78
N ALA A 54 -20.71 -9.89 -7.67
CA ALA A 54 -19.44 -10.52 -8.03
C ALA A 54 -19.24 -11.88 -7.33
N ASN A 55 -19.66 -12.00 -6.05
CA ASN A 55 -19.52 -13.23 -5.27
C ASN A 55 -20.27 -14.43 -5.85
N THR A 56 -21.49 -14.22 -6.37
CA THR A 56 -22.29 -15.30 -6.96
C THR A 56 -21.75 -15.71 -8.32
N ILE A 57 -21.32 -14.73 -9.12
CA ILE A 57 -20.65 -14.94 -10.42
C ILE A 57 -19.34 -15.73 -10.20
N MET A 58 -18.55 -15.35 -9.19
CA MET A 58 -17.31 -16.03 -8.85
C MET A 58 -17.52 -17.46 -8.37
N ALA A 59 -18.48 -17.72 -7.47
CA ALA A 59 -18.78 -19.07 -7.01
C ALA A 59 -19.19 -20.01 -8.16
N LEU A 60 -19.95 -19.51 -9.14
CA LEU A 60 -20.31 -20.27 -10.33
C LEU A 60 -19.13 -20.53 -11.27
N ALA A 61 -18.16 -19.62 -11.34
CA ALA A 61 -16.98 -19.81 -12.18
C ALA A 61 -16.09 -20.99 -11.75
N PHE A 62 -16.17 -21.42 -10.48
CA PHE A 62 -15.46 -22.62 -10.00
C PHE A 62 -16.15 -23.92 -10.45
N THR A 63 -17.35 -23.83 -11.02
CA THR A 63 -18.04 -24.97 -11.63
C THR A 63 -17.52 -25.14 -13.05
N LYS A 64 -16.78 -26.22 -13.28
CA LYS A 64 -15.83 -26.36 -14.39
C LYS A 64 -16.38 -26.23 -15.83
N PRO A 65 -17.68 -26.30 -16.17
CA PRO A 65 -18.06 -26.04 -17.55
C PRO A 65 -18.25 -24.55 -17.89
N TRP A 66 -18.52 -23.64 -16.95
CA TRP A 66 -19.09 -22.31 -17.28
C TRP A 66 -18.21 -21.11 -16.90
N ALA A 67 -17.01 -21.37 -16.37
CA ALA A 67 -16.08 -20.34 -15.90
C ALA A 67 -15.87 -19.20 -16.90
N SER A 68 -15.59 -19.54 -18.16
CA SER A 68 -15.32 -18.55 -19.22
C SER A 68 -16.54 -17.68 -19.57
N GLU A 69 -17.76 -18.22 -19.47
CA GLU A 69 -19.00 -17.51 -19.79
C GLU A 69 -19.42 -16.56 -18.67
N VAL A 70 -19.11 -16.93 -17.43
CA VAL A 70 -19.54 -16.24 -16.22
C VAL A 70 -18.53 -15.15 -15.82
N LEU A 71 -17.22 -15.42 -15.92
CA LEU A 71 -16.16 -14.48 -15.51
C LEU A 71 -16.10 -13.20 -16.37
N TYR A 72 -16.65 -13.22 -17.59
CA TYR A 72 -16.78 -12.02 -18.42
C TYR A 72 -17.66 -10.94 -17.78
N TRP A 73 -18.60 -11.33 -16.91
CA TRP A 73 -19.56 -10.42 -16.28
C TRP A 73 -19.09 -9.85 -14.94
N VAL A 74 -17.94 -10.30 -14.42
CA VAL A 74 -17.37 -9.72 -13.19
C VAL A 74 -16.85 -8.33 -13.51
N PRO A 75 -17.28 -7.27 -12.78
CA PRO A 75 -16.69 -5.94 -12.93
C PRO A 75 -15.17 -6.00 -12.76
N ARG A 76 -14.44 -5.32 -13.65
CA ARG A 76 -12.96 -5.44 -13.73
C ARG A 76 -12.28 -5.04 -12.43
N ASP A 77 -12.82 -4.03 -11.77
CA ASP A 77 -12.41 -3.48 -10.48
C ASP A 77 -12.70 -4.42 -9.29
N LYS A 78 -13.37 -5.55 -9.52
CA LYS A 78 -13.76 -6.51 -8.47
C LYS A 78 -13.07 -7.86 -8.59
N TYR A 79 -12.45 -8.13 -9.75
CA TYR A 79 -11.73 -9.39 -9.95
C TYR A 79 -10.26 -9.26 -9.55
N TYR A 80 -9.96 -9.73 -8.35
CA TYR A 80 -8.60 -9.91 -7.85
C TYR A 80 -8.22 -11.38 -7.75
N VAL A 81 -6.95 -11.65 -8.01
CA VAL A 81 -6.26 -12.86 -7.61
C VAL A 81 -5.13 -12.42 -6.69
N ARG A 82 -5.12 -12.92 -5.46
CA ARG A 82 -4.06 -12.62 -4.50
C ARG A 82 -3.34 -13.89 -4.08
N ILE A 83 -2.05 -13.98 -4.34
CA ILE A 83 -1.16 -15.06 -3.89
C ILE A 83 -0.44 -14.57 -2.62
N THR A 84 -0.86 -15.06 -1.46
CA THR A 84 -0.26 -14.67 -0.17
C THR A 84 0.59 -15.77 0.42
N GLY A 85 1.77 -15.43 0.93
CA GLY A 85 2.54 -16.28 1.86
C GLY A 85 2.44 -15.82 3.30
N SER A 86 2.17 -16.75 4.22
CA SER A 86 2.27 -16.50 5.66
C SER A 86 3.55 -17.09 6.24
N ILE A 87 4.32 -16.27 6.96
CA ILE A 87 5.51 -16.68 7.72
C ILE A 87 5.17 -16.62 9.21
N SER A 88 5.45 -17.71 9.94
CA SER A 88 5.21 -17.84 11.38
C SER A 88 6.51 -18.12 12.12
N ASP A 89 6.66 -17.55 13.32
CA ASP A 89 7.87 -17.61 14.14
C ASP A 89 8.05 -18.93 14.92
N ARG A 90 7.17 -19.92 14.76
CA ARG A 90 7.25 -21.15 15.55
C ARG A 90 8.32 -22.10 15.00
N PRO A 91 9.39 -22.41 15.77
CA PRO A 91 10.47 -23.29 15.32
C PRO A 91 10.05 -24.77 15.16
N TYR A 92 8.89 -25.17 15.68
CA TYR A 92 8.41 -26.57 15.67
C TYR A 92 7.26 -26.85 14.71
N LEU A 93 6.75 -25.83 14.02
CA LEU A 93 5.86 -26.01 12.86
C LEU A 93 6.69 -25.61 11.66
N ALA A 94 7.35 -26.59 11.05
CA ALA A 94 8.08 -26.43 9.79
C ALA A 94 7.31 -25.47 8.88
N TYR A 95 7.96 -24.35 8.53
CA TYR A 95 7.62 -23.42 7.44
C TYR A 95 6.28 -23.70 6.76
N GLY A 96 5.17 -23.40 7.46
CA GLY A 96 3.83 -23.48 6.90
C GLY A 96 3.64 -22.35 5.90
N ARG A 97 4.38 -22.38 4.79
CA ARG A 97 4.21 -21.53 3.62
C ARG A 97 2.85 -21.92 3.04
N HIS A 98 1.78 -21.35 3.59
CA HIS A 98 0.45 -21.54 3.04
C HIS A 98 0.26 -20.48 1.97
N THR A 99 0.51 -20.88 0.72
CA THR A 99 0.10 -20.10 -0.44
C THR A 99 -1.43 -20.14 -0.50
N ARG A 100 -2.05 -18.97 -0.35
CA ARG A 100 -3.52 -18.84 -0.39
C ARG A 100 -3.90 -17.94 -1.54
N LEU A 101 -4.87 -18.40 -2.35
CA LEU A 101 -5.45 -17.59 -3.40
C LEU A 101 -6.70 -16.87 -2.90
N HIS A 102 -6.68 -15.53 -2.85
CA HIS A 102 -7.87 -14.76 -2.45
C HIS A 102 -8.48 -14.05 -3.65
N MET A 103 -9.80 -13.93 -3.64
CA MET A 103 -10.56 -13.15 -4.60
C MET A 103 -11.29 -12.04 -3.85
N ASN A 104 -11.04 -10.78 -4.21
CA ASN A 104 -11.63 -9.67 -3.44
C ASN A 104 -13.14 -9.52 -3.74
N ASP A 105 -13.87 -8.91 -2.81
CA ASP A 105 -15.35 -8.92 -2.57
C ASP A 105 -15.85 -9.90 -1.48
N GLY A 106 -14.91 -10.50 -0.72
CA GLY A 106 -15.24 -11.29 0.48
C GLY A 106 -15.27 -12.81 0.27
N VAL A 107 -14.90 -13.30 -0.93
CA VAL A 107 -14.74 -14.73 -1.21
C VAL A 107 -13.30 -15.15 -0.97
N LYS A 108 -13.05 -15.80 0.17
CA LYS A 108 -11.75 -16.45 0.46
C LYS A 108 -11.82 -17.90 -0.01
N ILE A 109 -10.95 -18.28 -0.94
CA ILE A 109 -10.83 -19.68 -1.39
C ILE A 109 -9.50 -20.22 -0.89
N TYR A 110 -9.56 -21.09 0.11
CA TYR A 110 -8.39 -21.80 0.60
C TYR A 110 -8.28 -23.11 -0.18
N CYS A 111 -7.82 -23.05 -1.43
CA CYS A 111 -7.57 -24.24 -2.22
C CYS A 111 -6.18 -24.19 -2.85
N ASP A 112 -5.45 -25.30 -2.79
CA ASP A 112 -4.18 -25.47 -3.51
C ASP A 112 -4.40 -25.50 -5.03
N SER A 113 -5.58 -25.92 -5.49
CA SER A 113 -5.93 -26.01 -6.91
C SER A 113 -6.99 -24.97 -7.31
N VAL A 114 -6.55 -23.89 -7.94
CA VAL A 114 -7.44 -22.94 -8.62
C VAL A 114 -7.49 -23.30 -10.11
N PRO A 115 -8.67 -23.44 -10.73
CA PRO A 115 -8.76 -23.78 -12.14
C PRO A 115 -8.03 -22.76 -13.02
N GLU A 116 -7.24 -23.21 -13.99
CA GLU A 116 -6.48 -22.32 -14.89
C GLU A 116 -7.39 -21.32 -15.62
N VAL A 117 -8.59 -21.74 -16.01
CA VAL A 117 -9.59 -20.87 -16.64
C VAL A 117 -10.00 -19.68 -15.77
N VAL A 118 -9.93 -19.82 -14.44
CA VAL A 118 -10.15 -18.71 -13.50
C VAL A 118 -8.95 -17.77 -13.59
N LEU A 119 -7.72 -18.28 -13.40
CA LEU A 119 -6.50 -17.44 -13.46
C LEU A 119 -6.37 -16.67 -14.78
N ASN A 120 -6.72 -17.28 -15.92
CA ASN A 120 -6.68 -16.66 -17.25
C ASN A 120 -7.54 -15.39 -17.40
N TYR A 121 -8.54 -15.19 -16.53
CA TYR A 121 -9.42 -14.03 -16.58
C TYR A 121 -9.16 -13.01 -15.47
N ALA A 122 -8.20 -13.28 -14.57
CA ALA A 122 -7.82 -12.37 -13.51
C ALA A 122 -7.37 -11.01 -14.08
N ARG A 123 -7.99 -9.92 -13.61
CA ARG A 123 -7.64 -8.55 -14.02
C ARG A 123 -6.62 -7.91 -13.10
N ASN A 124 -6.66 -8.24 -11.81
CA ASN A 124 -5.75 -7.69 -10.82
C ASN A 124 -5.03 -8.82 -10.10
N VAL A 125 -3.70 -8.86 -10.20
CA VAL A 125 -2.85 -9.86 -9.55
C VAL A 125 -2.05 -9.20 -8.45
N ILE A 126 -2.19 -9.69 -7.23
CA ILE A 126 -1.44 -9.24 -6.07
C ILE A 126 -0.64 -10.42 -5.54
N VAL A 127 0.66 -10.29 -5.41
CA VAL A 127 1.53 -11.30 -4.84
C VAL A 127 2.22 -10.65 -3.65
N ASP A 128 1.99 -11.19 -2.47
CA ASP A 128 2.54 -10.58 -1.28
C ASP A 128 2.86 -11.55 -0.15
N SER A 129 3.78 -11.13 0.70
CA SER A 129 4.10 -11.86 1.93
C SER A 129 3.66 -11.11 3.17
N HIS A 130 3.37 -11.91 4.19
CA HIS A 130 2.93 -11.46 5.50
C HIS A 130 3.64 -12.27 6.58
N ARG A 131 4.24 -11.59 7.56
CA ARG A 131 4.71 -12.23 8.79
C ARG A 131 3.69 -12.01 9.91
N PHE A 132 3.42 -13.09 10.65
CA PHE A 132 2.67 -13.03 11.90
C PHE A 132 3.65 -12.92 13.06
N LYS A 133 3.88 -11.70 13.57
CA LYS A 133 4.56 -11.54 14.87
C LYS A 133 3.58 -11.96 15.95
N ASN A 134 3.91 -13.03 16.69
CA ASN A 134 3.12 -13.40 17.85
C ASN A 134 3.42 -12.39 18.97
N VAL A 135 2.37 -11.77 19.54
CA VAL A 135 2.45 -10.66 20.52
C VAL A 135 3.28 -11.01 21.77
N LYS A 136 3.57 -12.30 22.00
CA LYS A 136 4.35 -12.78 23.15
C LYS A 136 5.87 -12.74 22.98
N ASP A 137 6.38 -12.65 21.75
CA ASP A 137 7.81 -12.67 21.51
C ASP A 137 8.31 -11.23 21.30
N ASN A 138 8.77 -10.64 22.39
CA ASN A 138 9.44 -9.33 22.48
C ASN A 138 10.83 -9.32 21.80
N CYS A 139 11.05 -10.16 20.80
CA CYS A 139 12.30 -10.18 20.07
C CYS A 139 12.43 -8.91 19.23
N THR A 140 13.56 -8.24 19.44
CA THR A 140 14.14 -7.04 18.81
C THR A 140 14.65 -7.29 17.39
N SER A 141 14.35 -8.46 16.81
CA SER A 141 14.85 -8.86 15.50
C SER A 141 14.00 -8.28 14.36
N PHE A 142 14.53 -7.23 13.72
CA PHE A 142 13.93 -6.52 12.58
C PHE A 142 14.16 -7.20 11.22
N TYR A 143 14.79 -8.38 11.19
CA TYR A 143 14.93 -9.15 9.94
C TYR A 143 13.68 -9.99 9.70
N LEU A 144 12.91 -9.64 8.67
CA LEU A 144 11.84 -10.48 8.14
C LEU A 144 12.32 -11.08 6.81
N PRO A 145 12.54 -12.40 6.69
CA PRO A 145 12.67 -12.97 5.36
C PRO A 145 11.34 -12.77 4.63
N ASN A 146 11.38 -12.26 3.41
CA ASN A 146 10.21 -12.25 2.53
C ASN A 146 9.87 -13.68 2.08
N MET A 147 8.61 -13.94 1.73
CA MET A 147 8.24 -15.22 1.11
C MET A 147 8.99 -15.37 -0.20
N GLU A 148 9.76 -16.45 -0.32
CA GLU A 148 10.31 -16.92 -1.58
C GLU A 148 9.20 -17.55 -2.43
N LEU A 149 9.00 -17.02 -3.64
CA LEU A 149 8.08 -17.59 -4.62
C LEU A 149 8.67 -18.86 -5.22
N LEU A 150 7.94 -19.98 -5.07
CA LEU A 150 8.32 -21.23 -5.70
C LEU A 150 7.79 -21.28 -7.14
N GLU A 151 8.21 -22.31 -7.86
CA GLU A 151 7.81 -22.54 -9.24
C GLU A 151 6.28 -22.56 -9.43
N GLU A 152 5.53 -23.10 -8.46
CA GLU A 152 4.07 -23.17 -8.57
C GLU A 152 3.40 -21.78 -8.54
N GLU A 153 3.84 -20.88 -7.65
CA GLU A 153 3.36 -19.49 -7.62
C GLU A 153 3.69 -18.75 -8.92
N LEU A 154 4.92 -18.91 -9.42
CA LEU A 154 5.35 -18.28 -10.67
C LEU A 154 4.54 -18.79 -11.87
N ARG A 155 4.23 -20.10 -11.93
CA ARG A 155 3.33 -20.67 -12.94
C ARG A 155 1.91 -20.11 -12.83
N ARG A 156 1.38 -19.91 -11.62
CA ARG A 156 0.06 -19.27 -11.43
C ARG A 156 0.05 -17.83 -11.94
N ILE A 157 1.11 -17.06 -11.69
CA ILE A 157 1.26 -15.69 -12.23
C ILE A 157 1.29 -15.72 -13.76
N LYS A 158 2.04 -16.65 -14.35
CA LYS A 158 2.13 -16.83 -15.81
C LYS A 158 0.77 -17.07 -16.48
N LEU A 159 -0.14 -17.76 -15.79
CA LEU A 159 -1.50 -18.03 -16.30
C LEU A 159 -2.39 -16.78 -16.32
N CYS A 160 -2.05 -15.71 -15.59
CA CYS A 160 -2.85 -14.48 -15.53
C CYS A 160 -2.68 -13.58 -16.77
N VAL A 161 -2.91 -14.12 -17.96
CA VAL A 161 -2.63 -13.47 -19.26
C VAL A 161 -3.47 -12.20 -19.55
N LYS A 162 -4.57 -12.00 -18.82
CA LYS A 162 -5.47 -10.83 -18.93
C LYS A 162 -5.27 -9.79 -17.82
N ALA A 163 -4.19 -9.92 -17.05
CA ALA A 163 -3.88 -9.01 -15.96
C ALA A 163 -3.70 -7.58 -16.49
N GLU A 164 -4.54 -6.67 -15.99
CA GLU A 164 -4.44 -5.23 -16.19
C GLU A 164 -3.59 -4.59 -15.07
N SER A 165 -3.52 -5.25 -13.91
CA SER A 165 -2.67 -4.85 -12.79
C SER A 165 -1.87 -6.01 -12.22
N ILE A 166 -0.57 -5.81 -12.00
CA ILE A 166 0.31 -6.74 -11.27
C ILE A 166 1.02 -5.99 -10.14
N GLN A 167 0.94 -6.54 -8.93
CA GLN A 167 1.61 -6.02 -7.74
C GLN A 167 2.44 -7.10 -7.08
N LEU A 168 3.76 -6.91 -7.01
CA LEU A 168 4.70 -7.78 -6.28
C LEU A 168 5.17 -7.05 -5.02
N LEU A 169 4.85 -7.59 -3.85
CA LEU A 169 4.93 -6.83 -2.61
C LEU A 169 5.61 -7.63 -1.48
N SER A 170 6.84 -7.27 -1.14
CA SER A 170 7.66 -7.92 -0.11
C SER A 170 7.81 -9.42 -0.39
N VAL A 171 8.37 -9.79 -1.53
CA VAL A 171 8.59 -11.18 -1.94
C VAL A 171 10.04 -11.39 -2.35
N ALA A 172 10.55 -12.59 -2.09
CA ALA A 172 11.84 -13.05 -2.60
C ALA A 172 11.61 -13.89 -3.86
N ILE A 173 12.44 -13.73 -4.89
CA ILE A 173 12.26 -14.39 -6.17
C ILE A 173 13.61 -14.90 -6.66
N ASP A 174 13.72 -16.22 -6.83
CA ASP A 174 14.87 -16.84 -7.47
C ASP A 174 14.97 -16.37 -8.93
N PRO A 175 16.08 -15.72 -9.34
CA PRO A 175 16.25 -15.21 -10.69
C PRO A 175 16.24 -16.31 -11.76
N VAL A 176 16.73 -17.52 -11.46
CA VAL A 176 16.76 -18.66 -12.38
C VAL A 176 15.34 -19.17 -12.62
N LEU A 177 14.53 -19.30 -11.57
CA LEU A 177 13.13 -19.72 -11.70
C LEU A 177 12.29 -18.65 -12.41
N TRP A 178 12.52 -17.37 -12.09
CA TRP A 178 11.85 -16.27 -12.78
C TRP A 178 12.13 -16.32 -14.29
N ASP A 179 13.41 -16.43 -14.66
CA ASP A 179 13.82 -16.49 -16.05
C ASP A 179 13.25 -17.72 -16.77
N ALA A 180 13.32 -18.90 -16.16
CA ALA A 180 12.80 -20.13 -16.76
C ALA A 180 11.28 -20.12 -16.99
N ILE A 181 10.51 -19.39 -16.18
CA ILE A 181 9.05 -19.42 -16.22
C ILE A 181 8.47 -18.20 -16.94
N LEU A 182 8.97 -17.00 -16.63
CA LEU A 182 8.34 -15.73 -16.97
C LEU A 182 9.11 -14.87 -17.99
N SER A 183 10.39 -15.14 -18.30
CA SER A 183 11.19 -14.28 -19.20
C SER A 183 10.54 -13.97 -20.55
N GLU A 184 9.87 -14.96 -21.15
CA GLU A 184 9.17 -14.83 -22.43
C GLU A 184 7.67 -14.48 -22.29
N THR A 185 7.21 -14.18 -21.07
CA THR A 185 5.80 -13.89 -20.80
C THR A 185 5.48 -12.42 -21.09
N ASN A 186 4.43 -12.19 -21.87
CA ASN A 186 3.94 -10.86 -22.20
C ASN A 186 2.52 -10.69 -21.64
N PHE A 187 2.36 -9.72 -20.74
CA PHE A 187 1.07 -9.30 -20.18
C PHE A 187 0.54 -8.14 -21.01
N LYS A 188 -0.07 -8.46 -22.16
CA LYS A 188 -0.48 -7.46 -23.16
C LYS A 188 -1.45 -6.39 -22.63
N ASP A 189 -2.26 -6.75 -21.65
CA ASP A 189 -3.27 -5.86 -21.04
C ASP A 189 -2.70 -5.07 -19.84
N LEU A 190 -1.43 -5.30 -19.44
CA LEU A 190 -0.85 -4.73 -18.23
C LEU A 190 -0.75 -3.21 -18.33
N ALA A 191 -1.54 -2.55 -17.51
CA ALA A 191 -1.67 -1.10 -17.44
C ALA A 191 -1.04 -0.53 -16.16
N VAL A 192 -1.08 -1.31 -15.07
CA VAL A 192 -0.62 -0.90 -13.73
C VAL A 192 0.38 -1.91 -13.17
N LEU A 193 1.62 -1.47 -12.94
CA LEU A 193 2.68 -2.26 -12.34
C LEU A 193 3.10 -1.67 -10.99
N LYS A 194 3.20 -2.53 -9.97
CA LYS A 194 3.79 -2.17 -8.68
C LYS A 194 4.80 -3.21 -8.22
N ILE A 195 6.01 -2.78 -7.90
CA ILE A 195 7.09 -3.59 -7.35
C ILE A 195 7.56 -2.92 -6.07
N GLU A 196 7.36 -3.61 -4.94
CA GLU A 196 7.66 -3.08 -3.61
C GLU A 196 8.47 -4.09 -2.81
N ASN A 197 9.67 -3.71 -2.34
CA ASN A 197 10.52 -4.54 -1.47
C ASN A 197 10.76 -5.97 -2.03
N VAL A 198 10.96 -6.09 -3.34
CA VAL A 198 11.25 -7.36 -4.03
C VAL A 198 12.75 -7.57 -4.09
N HIS A 199 13.23 -8.78 -3.80
CA HIS A 199 14.66 -9.09 -3.84
C HIS A 199 14.93 -10.57 -4.18
N GLU A 200 16.20 -10.91 -4.43
CA GLU A 200 16.66 -12.30 -4.57
C GLU A 200 16.63 -13.05 -3.23
N PRO A 201 16.50 -14.39 -3.20
CA PRO A 201 16.51 -15.15 -1.96
C PRO A 201 17.82 -14.95 -1.19
N ILE A 202 17.71 -14.48 0.06
CA ILE A 202 18.87 -14.26 0.92
C ILE A 202 19.25 -15.60 1.57
N PRO A 203 20.51 -16.06 1.46
CA PRO A 203 20.94 -17.30 2.09
C PRO A 203 20.72 -17.27 3.60
N THR A 204 19.95 -18.23 4.12
CA THR A 204 19.67 -18.37 5.56
C THR A 204 20.80 -19.03 6.34
N ASN A 205 21.86 -19.48 5.66
CA ASN A 205 23.04 -20.13 6.27
C ASN A 205 24.04 -19.11 6.87
N ILE A 206 23.57 -18.18 7.70
CA ILE A 206 24.45 -17.55 8.69
C ILE A 206 24.52 -18.52 9.88
N GLY A 207 25.22 -19.64 9.67
CA GLY A 207 25.48 -20.63 10.69
C GLY A 207 26.47 -20.07 11.71
N GLY A 208 25.95 -19.65 12.85
CA GLY A 208 26.72 -19.24 14.02
C GLY A 208 25.77 -18.80 15.12
N ASP A 209 26.12 -19.07 16.38
CA ASP A 209 25.46 -18.57 17.59
C ASP A 209 25.54 -17.03 17.68
N LEU A 210 25.02 -16.32 16.67
CA LEU A 210 24.86 -14.88 16.72
C LEU A 210 23.52 -14.62 17.41
N GLU A 211 23.63 -14.32 18.71
CA GLU A 211 22.58 -13.61 19.45
C GLU A 211 22.11 -12.43 18.60
N GLU A 212 20.82 -12.48 18.24
CA GLU A 212 20.07 -11.48 17.50
C GLU A 212 20.55 -11.18 16.05
N PRO A 213 19.67 -11.29 15.04
CA PRO A 213 19.94 -10.73 13.72
C PRO A 213 19.88 -9.20 13.85
N PHE A 214 20.98 -8.60 14.29
CA PHE A 214 21.31 -7.25 13.90
C PHE A 214 21.22 -7.23 12.36
N ILE A 215 20.43 -6.31 11.81
CA ILE A 215 20.58 -5.87 10.43
C ILE A 215 22.03 -5.37 10.35
N LEU A 216 22.96 -6.28 10.04
CA LEU A 216 24.34 -5.90 9.74
C LEU A 216 24.23 -4.92 8.57
N ASP A 217 24.99 -3.83 8.62
CA ASP A 217 24.96 -2.78 7.59
C ASP A 217 25.23 -3.34 6.16
N ASN A 218 25.72 -4.57 6.05
CA ASN A 218 25.93 -5.33 4.82
C ASN A 218 24.68 -6.04 4.26
N ILE A 219 23.60 -6.21 5.03
CA ILE A 219 22.44 -6.99 4.57
C ILE A 219 21.70 -6.30 3.43
N ILE A 220 21.70 -4.95 3.40
CA ILE A 220 21.11 -4.18 2.31
C ILE A 220 21.71 -4.54 0.93
N ASN A 221 22.99 -4.92 0.91
CA ASN A 221 23.68 -5.34 -0.31
C ASN A 221 23.20 -6.71 -0.81
N GLN A 222 22.41 -7.43 -0.01
CA GLN A 222 21.79 -8.70 -0.39
C GLN A 222 20.32 -8.51 -0.85
N TYR A 223 19.72 -7.34 -0.62
CA TYR A 223 18.35 -7.00 -1.05
C TYR A 223 18.27 -6.55 -2.52
N ILE A 224 18.96 -7.26 -3.40
CA ILE A 224 19.04 -6.91 -4.83
C ILE A 224 17.78 -7.37 -5.55
N VAL A 225 17.23 -6.50 -6.40
CA VAL A 225 16.12 -6.87 -7.29
C VAL A 225 16.61 -7.85 -8.36
N PRO A 226 15.90 -8.96 -8.64
CA PRO A 226 16.26 -9.86 -9.73
C PRO A 226 16.39 -9.09 -11.07
N PRO A 227 17.52 -9.16 -11.78
CA PRO A 227 17.78 -8.31 -12.96
C PRO A 227 16.72 -8.39 -14.06
N VAL A 228 16.37 -9.62 -14.48
CA VAL A 228 15.45 -9.88 -15.60
C VAL A 228 13.99 -9.55 -15.25
N LEU A 229 13.65 -9.44 -13.96
CA LEU A 229 12.29 -9.13 -13.51
C LEU A 229 11.82 -7.78 -14.01
N LEU A 230 12.67 -6.75 -13.92
CA LEU A 230 12.32 -5.41 -14.38
C LEU A 230 12.12 -5.39 -15.89
N LYS A 231 12.99 -6.02 -16.68
CA LYS A 231 12.78 -6.13 -18.12
C LYS A 231 11.47 -6.83 -18.45
N THR A 232 11.24 -8.02 -17.88
CA THR A 232 10.02 -8.81 -18.15
C THR A 232 8.75 -8.00 -17.93
N LEU A 233 8.67 -7.25 -16.82
CA LEU A 233 7.46 -6.52 -16.43
C LEU A 233 7.36 -5.14 -17.10
N LEU A 234 8.48 -4.44 -17.32
CA LEU A 234 8.52 -3.14 -17.97
C LEU A 234 8.49 -3.23 -19.50
N SER A 235 8.75 -4.39 -20.10
CA SER A 235 8.52 -4.61 -21.54
C SER A 235 7.04 -4.63 -21.94
N ASN A 236 6.12 -4.39 -20.99
CA ASN A 236 4.69 -4.22 -21.24
C ASN A 236 4.33 -2.73 -21.23
N ASN A 237 3.28 -2.33 -21.96
CA ASN A 237 2.83 -0.94 -22.10
C ASN A 237 2.11 -0.40 -20.85
N ALA A 238 2.73 -0.50 -19.68
CA ALA A 238 2.16 -0.02 -18.42
C ALA A 238 2.18 1.52 -18.38
N HIS A 239 1.02 2.14 -18.16
CA HIS A 239 0.93 3.60 -18.02
C HIS A 239 1.12 4.07 -16.57
N SER A 240 0.99 3.16 -15.59
CA SER A 240 1.22 3.43 -14.17
C SER A 240 2.25 2.47 -13.61
N ILE A 241 3.39 3.00 -13.15
CA ILE A 241 4.51 2.20 -12.63
C ILE A 241 4.88 2.71 -11.24
N GLU A 242 4.95 1.80 -10.27
CA GLU A 242 5.38 2.08 -8.91
C GLU A 242 6.57 1.19 -8.54
N LEU A 243 7.75 1.79 -8.37
CA LEU A 243 8.97 1.17 -7.88
C LEU A 243 9.24 1.69 -6.45
N VAL A 244 9.19 0.79 -5.46
CA VAL A 244 9.14 1.19 -4.05
C VAL A 244 10.10 0.37 -3.19
N SER A 245 10.99 1.01 -2.45
CA SER A 245 11.89 0.35 -1.50
C SER A 245 12.75 -0.74 -2.17
N LEU A 246 13.49 -0.35 -3.21
CA LEU A 246 14.29 -1.27 -4.03
C LEU A 246 15.76 -0.85 -4.01
N HIS A 247 16.64 -1.84 -3.97
CA HIS A 247 18.06 -1.65 -4.23
C HIS A 247 18.36 -2.17 -5.65
N LEU A 248 18.65 -1.24 -6.57
CA LEU A 248 18.90 -1.54 -7.98
C LEU A 248 20.40 -1.56 -8.24
N THR A 249 20.87 -2.60 -8.90
CA THR A 249 22.26 -2.77 -9.35
C THR A 249 22.48 -2.20 -10.75
N GLU A 250 23.72 -2.20 -11.21
CA GLU A 250 24.06 -1.85 -12.59
C GLU A 250 23.33 -2.71 -13.62
N THR A 251 23.20 -4.02 -13.38
CA THR A 251 22.48 -4.92 -14.28
C THR A 251 21.00 -4.58 -14.33
N ASN A 252 20.37 -4.23 -13.21
CA ASN A 252 18.98 -3.77 -13.20
C ASN A 252 18.78 -2.54 -14.10
N ILE A 253 19.69 -1.56 -14.03
CA ILE A 253 19.62 -0.35 -14.86
C ILE A 253 19.83 -0.68 -16.34
N GLN A 254 20.79 -1.56 -16.66
CA GLN A 254 21.02 -2.01 -18.04
C GLN A 254 19.80 -2.70 -18.67
N GLU A 255 19.09 -3.51 -17.89
CA GLU A 255 17.84 -4.14 -18.32
C GLU A 255 16.75 -3.08 -18.58
N MET A 256 16.64 -2.05 -17.74
CA MET A 256 15.71 -0.93 -17.97
C MET A 256 16.10 -0.06 -19.17
N GLU A 257 17.38 0.19 -19.40
CA GLU A 257 17.89 0.88 -20.59
C GLU A 257 17.46 0.15 -21.88
N THR A 258 17.52 -1.18 -21.86
CA THR A 258 17.07 -2.03 -22.98
C THR A 258 15.57 -1.85 -23.25
N VAL A 259 14.73 -1.85 -22.20
CA VAL A 259 13.28 -1.61 -22.32
C VAL A 259 12.99 -0.26 -22.96
N VAL A 260 13.70 0.80 -22.56
CA VAL A 260 13.54 2.15 -23.13
C VAL A 260 13.96 2.19 -24.59
N ALA A 261 15.09 1.54 -24.94
CA ALA A 261 15.58 1.45 -26.31
C ALA A 261 14.61 0.68 -27.23
N GLU A 262 13.99 -0.39 -26.73
CA GLU A 262 12.97 -1.19 -27.42
C GLU A 262 11.60 -0.49 -27.55
N GLN A 263 11.42 0.66 -26.88
CA GLN A 263 10.22 1.50 -26.95
C GLN A 263 8.93 0.88 -26.38
N THR A 264 9.05 -0.12 -25.51
CA THR A 264 7.90 -0.88 -24.97
C THR A 264 7.25 -0.26 -23.74
N SER A 265 7.92 0.65 -23.04
CA SER A 265 7.37 1.44 -21.92
C SER A 265 7.57 2.92 -22.19
N LYS A 266 6.76 3.45 -23.12
CA LYS A 266 6.72 4.88 -23.43
C LYS A 266 5.43 5.51 -22.91
N ASN A 267 5.50 6.78 -22.57
CA ASN A 267 4.36 7.59 -22.13
C ASN A 267 3.75 7.07 -20.82
N VAL A 268 4.60 6.74 -19.85
CA VAL A 268 4.16 6.44 -18.48
C VAL A 268 3.55 7.69 -17.89
N SER A 269 2.23 7.69 -17.72
CA SER A 269 1.46 8.82 -17.20
C SER A 269 1.54 8.94 -15.67
N LYS A 270 1.87 7.85 -14.97
CA LYS A 270 2.09 7.87 -13.51
C LYS A 270 3.33 7.06 -13.14
N LEU A 271 4.34 7.72 -12.59
CA LEU A 271 5.58 7.10 -12.15
C LEU A 271 5.84 7.39 -10.67
N LYS A 272 5.83 6.35 -9.83
CA LYS A 272 6.21 6.45 -8.42
C LYS A 272 7.56 5.78 -8.20
N MET A 273 8.51 6.53 -7.66
CA MET A 273 9.85 6.10 -7.29
C MET A 273 10.11 6.48 -5.85
N GLU A 274 9.77 5.56 -4.95
CA GLU A 274 9.90 5.75 -3.50
C GLU A 274 11.07 4.91 -2.99
N ASP A 275 11.98 5.53 -2.24
CA ASP A 275 13.04 4.85 -1.48
C ASP A 275 13.93 3.93 -2.35
N LEU A 276 14.33 4.43 -3.52
CA LEU A 276 15.22 3.72 -4.45
C LEU A 276 16.70 3.98 -4.12
N MET A 277 17.44 2.91 -3.88
CA MET A 277 18.90 2.93 -3.68
C MET A 277 19.62 2.49 -4.95
N LEU A 278 20.64 3.28 -5.35
CA LEU A 278 21.52 2.99 -6.48
C LEU A 278 22.98 3.00 -6.03
N PRO A 279 23.85 2.17 -6.63
CA PRO A 279 25.29 2.31 -6.51
C PRO A 279 25.79 3.71 -6.95
N PRO A 280 26.88 4.22 -6.34
CA PRO A 280 27.48 5.48 -6.73
C PRO A 280 27.80 5.55 -8.23
N GLY A 281 27.51 6.69 -8.86
CA GLY A 281 27.81 6.93 -10.28
C GLY A 281 26.71 6.50 -11.26
N LEU A 282 25.68 5.78 -10.83
CA LEU A 282 24.62 5.28 -11.73
C LEU A 282 23.41 6.23 -11.89
N ASN A 283 23.36 7.31 -11.13
CA ASN A 283 22.24 8.26 -11.14
C ASN A 283 21.94 8.83 -12.53
N GLN A 284 22.96 9.22 -13.30
CA GLN A 284 22.76 9.80 -14.63
C GLN A 284 22.14 8.79 -15.61
N ARG A 285 22.58 7.53 -15.55
CA ARG A 285 22.00 6.46 -16.39
C ARG A 285 20.54 6.23 -16.02
N MET A 286 20.23 6.20 -14.73
CA MET A 286 18.84 6.10 -14.27
C MET A 286 18.00 7.32 -14.69
N ASP A 287 18.56 8.53 -14.68
CA ASP A 287 17.88 9.73 -15.19
C ASP A 287 17.51 9.56 -16.68
N GLU A 288 18.40 9.02 -17.50
CA GLU A 288 18.13 8.76 -18.93
C GLU A 288 17.01 7.74 -19.13
N VAL A 289 17.00 6.68 -18.31
CA VAL A 289 15.92 5.67 -18.30
C VAL A 289 14.58 6.32 -17.95
N VAL A 290 14.50 7.04 -16.83
CA VAL A 290 13.26 7.68 -16.36
C VAL A 290 12.72 8.66 -17.40
N PHE A 291 13.59 9.50 -17.96
CA PHE A 291 13.19 10.47 -18.99
C PHE A 291 12.78 9.82 -20.31
N GLY A 292 13.30 8.63 -20.61
CA GLY A 292 12.86 7.83 -21.75
C GLY A 292 11.48 7.18 -21.56
N MET A 293 11.05 6.97 -20.32
CA MET A 293 9.77 6.34 -19.99
C MET A 293 8.60 7.32 -19.87
N ILE A 294 8.82 8.51 -19.30
CA ILE A 294 7.75 9.48 -19.02
C ILE A 294 7.14 10.09 -20.29
N GLU A 295 5.86 10.48 -20.20
CA GLU A 295 5.18 11.20 -21.27
C GLU A 295 5.68 12.65 -21.38
N THR A 296 6.03 13.04 -22.61
CA THR A 296 6.47 14.41 -22.91
C THR A 296 5.31 15.41 -22.84
N GLY A 297 5.60 16.68 -22.49
CA GLY A 297 4.61 17.76 -22.57
C GLY A 297 3.84 18.05 -21.28
N GLY A 298 4.28 17.50 -20.13
CA GLY A 298 3.71 17.85 -18.83
C GLY A 298 2.43 17.13 -18.45
N GLN A 299 2.19 15.95 -19.02
CA GLN A 299 1.01 15.12 -18.73
C GLN A 299 1.28 14.06 -17.65
N SER A 300 2.55 13.79 -17.35
CA SER A 300 2.96 12.80 -16.37
C SER A 300 2.80 13.26 -14.92
N ASP A 301 2.39 12.34 -14.05
CA ASP A 301 2.44 12.46 -12.60
C ASP A 301 3.65 11.71 -12.05
N ILE A 302 4.42 12.34 -11.16
CA ILE A 302 5.63 11.74 -10.60
C ILE A 302 5.65 11.80 -9.08
N CYS A 303 6.09 10.72 -8.44
CA CYS A 303 6.32 10.65 -7.00
C CYS A 303 7.76 10.26 -6.70
N LEU A 304 8.44 11.03 -5.83
CA LEU A 304 9.86 10.93 -5.55
C LEU A 304 10.11 10.93 -4.03
N SER A 305 10.96 10.03 -3.53
CA SER A 305 11.52 10.18 -2.17
C SER A 305 12.75 11.06 -2.16
N ILE A 306 12.80 11.99 -1.21
CA ILE A 306 13.90 12.91 -0.95
C ILE A 306 14.46 12.58 0.42
N GLN A 307 15.45 11.69 0.42
CA GLN A 307 16.21 11.31 1.61
C GLN A 307 17.66 10.93 1.26
N LEU A 308 18.54 10.91 2.26
CA LEU A 308 19.95 10.56 2.10
C LEU A 308 20.10 9.19 1.42
N ARG A 309 21.02 9.09 0.47
CA ARG A 309 21.32 7.88 -0.33
C ARG A 309 20.16 7.36 -1.20
N THR A 310 19.08 8.12 -1.39
CA THR A 310 18.09 7.82 -2.43
C THR A 310 18.35 8.55 -3.73
N TYR A 311 17.93 7.92 -4.82
CA TYR A 311 18.02 8.45 -6.17
C TYR A 311 17.21 9.75 -6.38
N GLY A 312 16.12 9.97 -5.65
CA GLY A 312 15.17 11.05 -5.93
C GLY A 312 15.76 12.47 -5.92
N HIS A 313 16.83 12.72 -5.17
CA HIS A 313 17.55 14.01 -5.24
C HIS A 313 18.18 14.28 -6.62
N SER A 314 18.80 13.26 -7.24
CA SER A 314 19.40 13.41 -8.58
C SER A 314 18.33 13.76 -9.60
N LEU A 315 17.22 13.01 -9.54
CA LEU A 315 16.12 13.19 -10.46
C LEU A 315 15.45 14.56 -10.30
N LEU A 316 15.23 15.01 -9.05
CA LEU A 316 14.71 16.37 -8.79
C LEU A 316 15.59 17.44 -9.44
N ARG A 317 16.91 17.36 -9.25
CA ARG A 317 17.85 18.30 -9.86
C ARG A 317 17.87 18.21 -11.39
N ARG A 318 17.74 17.00 -11.94
CA ARG A 318 17.63 16.80 -13.39
C ARG A 318 16.36 17.46 -13.94
N ILE A 319 15.22 17.32 -13.27
CA ILE A 319 13.95 17.98 -13.63
C ILE A 319 14.13 19.49 -13.65
N LEU A 320 14.72 20.07 -12.59
CA LEU A 320 14.98 21.50 -12.48
C LEU A 320 15.95 21.98 -13.58
N THR A 321 17.03 21.25 -13.83
CA THR A 321 18.04 21.64 -14.83
C THR A 321 17.50 21.57 -16.25
N THR A 322 16.70 20.56 -16.56
CA THR A 322 16.11 20.35 -17.89
C THR A 322 14.81 21.14 -18.11
N GLN A 323 14.28 21.78 -17.07
CA GLN A 323 13.00 22.50 -17.10
C GLN A 323 11.84 21.61 -17.56
N THR A 324 11.88 20.33 -17.17
CA THR A 324 10.89 19.34 -17.59
C THR A 324 9.59 19.53 -16.84
N ARG A 325 8.48 19.55 -17.58
CA ARG A 325 7.15 19.80 -17.01
C ARG A 325 6.46 18.51 -16.63
N PHE A 326 5.63 18.57 -15.60
CA PHE A 326 4.78 17.49 -15.08
C PHE A 326 3.37 18.01 -14.80
N ASN A 327 2.39 17.13 -14.76
CA ASN A 327 1.05 17.51 -14.31
C ASN A 327 1.05 17.62 -12.78
N HIS A 328 1.45 16.55 -12.09
CA HIS A 328 1.55 16.51 -10.64
C HIS A 328 2.91 15.99 -10.17
N ILE A 329 3.47 16.63 -9.14
CA ILE A 329 4.68 16.15 -8.45
C ILE A 329 4.33 15.87 -6.99
N HIS A 330 4.62 14.66 -6.52
CA HIS A 330 4.53 14.28 -5.11
C HIS A 330 5.93 14.04 -4.53
N LEU A 331 6.34 14.88 -3.59
CA LEU A 331 7.61 14.73 -2.87
C LEU A 331 7.37 14.04 -1.52
N GLU A 332 8.03 12.92 -1.28
CA GLU A 332 8.12 12.26 0.03
C GLU A 332 9.44 12.66 0.68
N ILE A 333 9.39 13.59 1.63
CA ILE A 333 10.55 14.24 2.21
C ILE A 333 10.76 13.72 3.63
N ASN A 334 12.00 13.36 3.93
CA ASN A 334 12.39 13.11 5.30
C ASN A 334 12.48 14.44 6.08
N VAL A 335 11.63 14.60 7.10
CA VAL A 335 11.48 15.86 7.84
C VAL A 335 12.76 16.30 8.53
N GLN A 336 13.61 15.37 8.96
CA GLN A 336 14.89 15.67 9.62
C GLN A 336 15.98 16.12 8.63
N GLN A 337 15.75 15.92 7.34
CA GLN A 337 16.68 16.27 6.25
C GLN A 337 16.21 17.46 5.43
N ALA A 338 15.00 17.94 5.68
CA ALA A 338 14.52 19.19 5.14
C ALA A 338 15.53 20.30 5.47
N ASN A 339 15.77 21.20 4.53
CA ASN A 339 16.64 22.35 4.70
C ASN A 339 16.23 23.44 3.71
N LEU A 340 16.82 24.63 3.85
CA LEU A 340 16.49 25.77 3.00
C LEU A 340 16.73 25.49 1.51
N SER A 341 17.83 24.80 1.15
CA SER A 341 18.14 24.47 -0.24
C SER A 341 17.06 23.59 -0.88
N LEU A 342 16.55 22.58 -0.16
CA LEU A 342 15.42 21.77 -0.65
C LEU A 342 14.15 22.62 -0.78
N PHE A 343 13.93 23.57 0.12
CA PHE A 343 12.75 24.44 0.07
C PHE A 343 12.80 25.40 -1.12
N GLU A 344 13.98 25.90 -1.46
CA GLU A 344 14.24 26.67 -2.69
C GLU A 344 14.07 25.82 -3.95
N GLU A 345 14.51 24.55 -3.94
CA GLU A 345 14.25 23.59 -5.02
C GLU A 345 12.74 23.37 -5.22
N ILE A 346 11.96 23.26 -4.14
CA ILE A 346 10.48 23.18 -4.21
C ILE A 346 9.92 24.45 -4.85
N THR A 347 10.36 25.64 -4.44
CA THR A 347 9.94 26.92 -5.05
C THR A 347 10.21 26.93 -6.56
N GLN A 348 11.34 26.39 -7.01
CA GLN A 348 11.68 26.30 -8.43
C GLN A 348 10.84 25.29 -9.23
N LEU A 349 10.16 24.34 -8.58
CA LEU A 349 9.24 23.41 -9.25
C LEU A 349 7.91 24.05 -9.66
N HIS A 350 7.53 25.19 -9.05
CA HIS A 350 6.25 25.85 -9.33
C HIS A 350 5.99 26.10 -10.82
N PRO A 351 6.90 26.69 -11.61
CA PRO A 351 6.68 26.85 -13.05
C PRO A 351 6.62 25.53 -13.84
N LEU A 352 7.06 24.41 -13.25
CA LEU A 352 7.22 23.12 -13.94
C LEU A 352 6.05 22.14 -13.70
N CYS A 353 5.13 22.41 -12.78
CA CYS A 353 4.02 21.51 -12.51
C CYS A 353 2.70 22.23 -12.26
N ASN A 354 1.56 21.53 -12.38
CA ASN A 354 0.24 22.11 -12.07
C ASN A 354 -0.07 21.99 -10.58
N LYS A 355 0.35 20.90 -9.95
CA LYS A 355 0.05 20.57 -8.56
C LYS A 355 1.27 19.93 -7.88
N ILE A 356 1.53 20.35 -6.65
CA ILE A 356 2.53 19.73 -5.77
C ILE A 356 1.82 19.14 -4.56
N LYS A 357 2.17 17.88 -4.25
CA LYS A 357 1.85 17.21 -3.00
C LYS A 357 3.13 16.96 -2.23
N ILE A 358 3.09 17.13 -0.91
CA ILE A 358 4.24 16.85 -0.05
C ILE A 358 3.84 15.87 1.03
N THR A 359 4.69 14.89 1.30
CA THR A 359 4.60 14.04 2.47
C THR A 359 5.86 14.19 3.29
N PHE A 360 5.77 14.80 4.46
CA PHE A 360 6.89 14.87 5.40
C PHE A 360 6.82 13.67 6.33
N HIS A 361 7.83 12.81 6.33
CA HIS A 361 7.87 11.66 7.24
C HIS A 361 9.13 11.73 8.11
N GLY A 362 9.03 11.19 9.32
CA GLY A 362 10.14 11.17 10.26
C GLY A 362 10.80 9.80 10.42
N HIS A 363 11.77 9.75 11.33
CA HIS A 363 12.57 8.57 11.64
C HIS A 363 11.97 7.74 12.79
N PHE A 364 12.25 6.44 12.80
CA PHE A 364 11.98 5.55 13.95
C PHE A 364 13.18 5.46 14.93
N VAL A 365 14.20 6.31 14.76
CA VAL A 365 15.39 6.32 15.62
C VAL A 365 15.62 7.71 16.20
N ARG A 366 15.74 7.76 17.54
CA ARG A 366 15.96 8.99 18.31
C ARG A 366 17.25 9.68 17.89
N LEU A 367 17.14 10.74 17.10
CA LEU A 367 18.21 11.73 17.02
C LEU A 367 18.08 12.66 18.22
N GLY A 368 19.18 12.88 18.94
CA GLY A 368 19.22 13.75 20.13
C GLY A 368 18.91 15.22 19.84
N ASN A 369 18.76 15.61 18.57
CA ASN A 369 18.55 17.00 18.17
C ASN A 369 17.09 17.23 17.77
N GLN A 370 16.43 18.15 18.47
CA GLN A 370 15.13 18.67 18.05
C GLN A 370 15.33 19.48 16.76
N TYR A 371 14.90 18.93 15.62
CA TYR A 371 14.91 19.65 14.35
C TYR A 371 13.96 20.86 14.44
N GLN A 372 14.43 22.02 13.99
CA GLN A 372 13.67 23.27 13.97
C GLN A 372 13.64 23.86 12.55
N PHE A 373 12.44 24.25 12.13
CA PHE A 373 12.26 25.01 10.88
C PHE A 373 12.68 26.46 11.11
N THR A 374 13.50 26.99 10.21
CA THR A 374 13.99 28.37 10.31
C THR A 374 12.97 29.39 9.76
N GLU A 375 13.19 30.67 10.06
CA GLU A 375 12.36 31.75 9.51
C GLU A 375 12.50 31.83 7.98
N GLU A 376 13.69 31.63 7.43
CA GLU A 376 13.96 31.62 6.00
C GLU A 376 13.20 30.51 5.29
N MET A 377 13.16 29.31 5.87
CA MET A 377 12.34 28.21 5.35
C MET A 377 10.86 28.57 5.33
N THR A 378 10.39 29.25 6.38
CA THR A 378 9.01 29.74 6.46
C THR A 378 8.73 30.82 5.39
N ILE A 379 9.69 31.68 5.09
CA ILE A 379 9.60 32.67 4.01
C ILE A 379 9.50 31.97 2.64
N GLU A 380 10.28 30.92 2.39
CA GLU A 380 10.18 30.14 1.16
C GLU A 380 8.81 29.46 1.03
N MET A 381 8.29 28.86 2.11
CA MET A 381 6.97 28.20 2.09
C MET A 381 5.84 29.14 1.66
N ARG A 382 5.93 30.45 1.95
CA ARG A 382 4.92 31.43 1.51
C ARG A 382 4.83 31.54 -0.01
N LYS A 383 5.87 31.15 -0.74
CA LYS A 383 5.91 31.13 -2.21
C LYS A 383 5.27 29.86 -2.79
N TRP A 384 4.90 28.89 -1.94
CA TRP A 384 4.45 27.57 -2.39
C TRP A 384 2.97 27.54 -2.82
N GLU A 385 2.62 28.32 -3.83
CA GLU A 385 1.24 28.46 -4.34
C GLU A 385 0.60 27.18 -4.89
N LYS A 386 1.40 26.25 -5.45
CA LYS A 386 0.94 24.99 -6.03
C LYS A 386 0.98 23.81 -5.05
N VAL A 387 1.50 24.01 -3.83
CA VAL A 387 1.43 23.00 -2.77
C VAL A 387 0.03 23.04 -2.18
N THR A 388 -0.78 22.06 -2.55
CA THR A 388 -2.20 22.00 -2.15
C THR A 388 -2.52 20.88 -1.19
N HIS A 389 -1.62 19.90 -1.05
CA HIS A 389 -1.81 18.69 -0.25
C HIS A 389 -0.55 18.42 0.57
N VAL A 390 -0.70 18.32 1.89
CA VAL A 390 0.39 17.96 2.80
C VAL A 390 -0.02 16.78 3.67
N ILE A 391 0.83 15.77 3.75
CA ILE A 391 0.69 14.64 4.68
C ILE A 391 1.89 14.62 5.62
N LEU A 392 1.65 14.43 6.90
CA LEU A 392 2.69 14.18 7.90
C LEU A 392 2.71 12.68 8.23
N GLY A 393 3.87 12.06 8.20
CA GLY A 393 4.09 10.63 8.39
C GLY A 393 3.80 9.74 7.18
N LYS A 394 4.18 8.47 7.32
CA LYS A 394 3.81 7.35 6.43
C LYS A 394 3.02 6.33 7.27
N SER A 395 1.97 5.72 6.71
CA SER A 395 1.11 4.78 7.44
C SER A 395 1.91 3.70 8.20
N VAL A 396 1.87 3.76 9.53
CA VAL A 396 2.43 2.76 10.45
C VAL A 396 1.28 1.95 11.05
N TYR A 397 1.47 0.64 11.21
CA TYR A 397 0.45 -0.24 11.78
C TYR A 397 0.41 -0.12 13.31
N PRO A 398 -0.77 -0.23 13.92
CA PRO A 398 -0.97 0.07 15.33
C PRO A 398 -0.32 -0.89 16.35
N HIS A 399 0.20 -2.04 15.92
CA HIS A 399 0.80 -3.04 16.83
C HIS A 399 2.33 -3.11 16.77
N PHE A 400 3.01 -2.20 16.06
CA PHE A 400 4.45 -2.05 16.23
C PHE A 400 4.69 -1.27 17.53
N ASN A 401 5.11 -1.98 18.58
CA ASN A 401 5.75 -1.40 19.76
C ASN A 401 7.12 -0.85 19.33
N THR A 402 7.13 0.29 18.62
CA THR A 402 8.35 1.11 18.55
C THR A 402 8.37 1.94 19.81
N GLU A 403 9.41 1.75 20.63
CA GLU A 403 9.66 2.60 21.78
C GLU A 403 9.74 4.07 21.31
N ALA A 404 8.83 4.89 21.84
CA ALA A 404 8.71 6.35 21.70
C ALA A 404 8.30 6.94 20.31
N PRO A 405 7.26 7.80 20.27
CA PRO A 405 6.96 8.68 19.13
C PRO A 405 7.97 9.84 18.99
N GLU A 406 9.09 9.57 18.33
CA GLU A 406 10.28 10.43 18.29
C GLU A 406 10.16 11.68 17.37
N ASN A 407 9.17 11.72 16.47
CA ASN A 407 8.99 12.82 15.51
C ASN A 407 8.02 13.91 15.97
N THR A 408 7.40 13.72 17.14
CA THR A 408 6.34 14.58 17.66
C THR A 408 6.71 16.08 17.60
N TRP A 409 7.89 16.46 18.09
CA TRP A 409 8.31 17.87 18.11
C TRP A 409 8.60 18.44 16.71
N ALA A 410 9.17 17.63 15.81
CA ALA A 410 9.41 18.06 14.43
C ALA A 410 8.08 18.31 13.69
N TYR A 411 7.09 17.43 13.88
CA TYR A 411 5.75 17.63 13.33
C TYR A 411 5.04 18.82 13.96
N VAL A 412 5.11 19.02 15.28
CA VAL A 412 4.53 20.20 15.94
C VAL A 412 5.11 21.50 15.37
N ASN A 413 6.43 21.56 15.17
CA ASN A 413 7.08 22.73 14.57
C ASN A 413 6.65 22.92 13.11
N LEU A 414 6.61 21.85 12.32
CA LEU A 414 6.16 21.91 10.93
C LEU A 414 4.71 22.38 10.81
N ILE A 415 3.79 21.87 11.64
CA ILE A 415 2.37 22.25 11.66
C ILE A 415 2.23 23.76 11.84
N ARG A 416 3.05 24.38 12.71
CA ARG A 416 3.05 25.85 12.87
C ARG A 416 3.40 26.57 11.58
N CYS A 417 4.35 26.04 10.82
CA CYS A 417 4.76 26.58 9.52
C CYS A 417 3.72 26.35 8.40
N LEU A 418 2.93 25.26 8.47
CA LEU A 418 1.93 24.94 7.44
C LEU A 418 0.84 26.02 7.29
N ASN A 419 0.57 26.81 8.34
CA ASN A 419 -0.33 27.97 8.28
C ASN A 419 0.11 29.03 7.26
N HIS A 420 1.36 29.02 6.81
CA HIS A 420 1.89 29.97 5.83
C HIS A 420 1.72 29.51 4.38
N LEU A 421 1.20 28.30 4.14
CA LEU A 421 0.92 27.81 2.79
C LEU A 421 -0.38 28.44 2.25
N PRO A 422 -0.33 29.16 1.11
CA PRO A 422 -1.45 30.00 0.67
C PRO A 422 -2.66 29.21 0.17
N ASN A 423 -2.45 28.02 -0.43
CA ASN A 423 -3.49 27.26 -1.14
C ASN A 423 -3.63 25.82 -0.62
N LEU A 424 -3.33 25.59 0.66
CA LEU A 424 -3.46 24.26 1.25
C LEU A 424 -4.94 23.87 1.37
N ARG A 425 -5.33 22.76 0.73
CA ARG A 425 -6.71 22.26 0.67
C ARG A 425 -6.89 20.89 1.31
N SER A 426 -5.80 20.13 1.43
CA SER A 426 -5.83 18.77 1.98
C SER A 426 -4.71 18.61 3.00
N PHE A 427 -5.06 18.06 4.15
CA PHE A 427 -4.12 17.76 5.22
C PHE A 427 -4.27 16.32 5.69
N GLY A 428 -3.14 15.65 5.91
CA GLY A 428 -3.12 14.30 6.46
C GLY A 428 -2.10 14.11 7.57
N MET A 429 -2.41 13.21 8.50
CA MET A 429 -1.51 12.72 9.53
C MET A 429 -1.55 11.19 9.55
N LYS A 430 -0.41 10.54 9.35
CA LYS A 430 -0.26 9.09 9.21
C LYS A 430 0.98 8.63 9.95
N ASP A 431 0.95 8.56 11.28
CA ASP A 431 2.11 8.14 12.06
C ASP A 431 1.72 7.69 13.48
N ILE A 432 2.70 7.19 14.23
CA ILE A 432 2.64 7.04 15.68
C ILE A 432 3.10 8.35 16.31
N VAL A 433 2.22 9.01 17.07
CA VAL A 433 2.53 10.33 17.68
C VAL A 433 2.02 10.48 19.11
N GLU A 434 2.59 11.44 19.83
CA GLU A 434 2.07 11.85 21.14
C GLU A 434 0.84 12.74 21.04
N GLU A 435 0.16 12.85 22.17
CA GLU A 435 -1.00 13.72 22.36
C GLU A 435 -0.70 15.19 22.03
N SER A 436 0.51 15.67 22.31
CA SER A 436 0.93 17.04 22.00
C SER A 436 0.89 17.35 20.49
N CYS A 437 1.28 16.39 19.65
CA CYS A 437 1.16 16.53 18.20
C CYS A 437 -0.31 16.48 17.76
N LEU A 438 -1.13 15.59 18.33
CA LEU A 438 -2.56 15.51 18.01
C LEU A 438 -3.30 16.79 18.40
N TRP A 439 -2.94 17.40 19.53
CA TRP A 439 -3.47 18.69 19.93
C TRP A 439 -3.08 19.80 18.94
N ALA A 440 -1.82 19.84 18.51
CA ALA A 440 -1.38 20.80 17.49
C ALA A 440 -2.11 20.60 16.15
N VAL A 441 -2.33 19.35 15.73
CA VAL A 441 -3.15 19.03 14.56
C VAL A 441 -4.58 19.53 14.74
N GLY A 442 -5.23 19.25 15.87
CA GLY A 442 -6.60 19.71 16.16
C GLY A 442 -6.72 21.23 16.06
N GLN A 443 -5.78 21.97 16.65
CA GLN A 443 -5.76 23.44 16.55
C GLN A 443 -5.61 23.90 15.10
N PHE A 444 -4.71 23.27 14.34
CA PHE A 444 -4.44 23.61 12.94
C PHE A 444 -5.66 23.39 12.03
N ILE A 445 -6.33 22.25 12.16
CA ILE A 445 -7.46 21.91 11.28
C ILE A 445 -8.75 22.63 11.67
N SER A 446 -8.96 22.95 12.95
CA SER A 446 -10.24 23.48 13.44
C SER A 446 -10.72 24.77 12.77
N ASN A 447 -9.77 25.61 12.32
CA ASN A 447 -10.06 26.89 11.67
C ASN A 447 -9.70 26.88 10.17
N SER A 448 -9.54 25.69 9.59
CA SER A 448 -9.16 25.53 8.18
C SER A 448 -10.38 25.39 7.27
N ASN A 449 -10.18 25.65 5.97
CA ASN A 449 -11.15 25.37 4.92
C ASN A 449 -10.74 24.14 4.10
N PHE A 450 -10.24 23.09 4.76
CA PHE A 450 -9.82 21.88 4.06
C PHE A 450 -10.99 21.16 3.40
N GLU A 451 -10.75 20.68 2.18
CA GLU A 451 -11.68 19.84 1.42
C GLU A 451 -11.53 18.36 1.81
N GLU A 452 -10.32 17.95 2.20
CA GLU A 452 -9.95 16.57 2.53
C GLU A 452 -9.10 16.52 3.81
N ILE A 453 -9.46 15.60 4.72
CA ILE A 453 -8.65 15.28 5.90
C ILE A 453 -8.37 13.78 5.96
N ILE A 454 -7.12 13.42 6.25
CA ILE A 454 -6.68 12.01 6.37
C ILE A 454 -6.06 11.75 7.73
N PHE A 455 -6.65 10.86 8.52
CA PHE A 455 -6.09 10.34 9.77
C PHE A 455 -5.76 8.86 9.63
N GLY A 456 -4.47 8.55 9.60
CA GLY A 456 -3.89 7.22 9.72
C GLY A 456 -3.09 7.08 11.02
N ILE A 457 -3.70 7.44 12.14
CA ILE A 457 -3.01 7.71 13.40
C ILE A 457 -3.03 6.47 14.29
N THR A 458 -1.87 6.14 14.86
CA THR A 458 -1.76 5.19 15.97
C THR A 458 -1.40 5.95 17.25
N TYR A 459 -2.22 5.82 18.29
CA TYR A 459 -1.96 6.42 19.61
C TYR A 459 -2.20 5.39 20.72
N ILE A 460 -1.22 5.23 21.63
CA ILE A 460 -1.16 4.14 22.64
C ILE A 460 -1.29 4.69 24.08
N GLY A 461 -1.80 5.92 24.26
CA GLY A 461 -1.98 6.50 25.60
C GLY A 461 -3.17 5.94 26.38
N ALA A 462 -3.13 6.07 27.71
CA ALA A 462 -4.14 5.54 28.65
C ALA A 462 -5.58 6.09 28.43
N ASN A 463 -5.74 7.17 27.65
CA ASN A 463 -7.02 7.80 27.28
C ASN A 463 -7.20 7.94 25.76
N ALA A 464 -6.71 6.95 24.98
CA ALA A 464 -6.68 7.00 23.52
C ALA A 464 -7.99 7.45 22.87
N MET A 465 -9.12 6.84 23.24
CA MET A 465 -10.40 7.19 22.65
C MET A 465 -10.83 8.64 22.91
N ASN A 466 -10.56 9.18 24.10
CA ASN A 466 -10.92 10.57 24.40
C ASN A 466 -10.06 11.55 23.58
N VAL A 467 -8.75 11.30 23.47
CA VAL A 467 -7.83 12.11 22.67
C VAL A 467 -8.22 12.08 21.18
N LEU A 468 -8.53 10.88 20.66
CA LEU A 468 -8.95 10.70 19.28
C LEU A 468 -10.32 11.34 19.00
N ASN A 469 -11.28 11.25 19.92
CA ASN A 469 -12.57 11.94 19.80
C ASN A 469 -12.40 13.47 19.83
N ASN A 470 -11.48 14.01 20.64
CA ASN A 470 -11.16 15.45 20.62
C ASN A 470 -10.50 15.91 19.31
N LEU A 471 -9.66 15.06 18.71
CA LEU A 471 -9.13 15.32 17.38
C LEU A 471 -10.25 15.29 16.33
N LEU A 472 -11.13 14.29 16.39
CA LEU A 472 -12.24 14.14 15.46
C LEU A 472 -13.21 15.32 15.56
N SER A 473 -13.49 15.83 16.76
CA SER A 473 -14.34 17.02 16.96
C SER A 473 -13.71 18.31 16.46
N SER A 474 -12.41 18.32 16.19
CA SER A 474 -11.71 19.44 15.56
C SER A 474 -11.87 19.45 14.03
N VAL A 475 -12.40 18.38 13.42
CA VAL A 475 -12.62 18.31 11.98
C VAL A 475 -13.70 19.33 11.57
N PRO A 476 -13.42 20.24 10.62
CA PRO A 476 -14.41 21.22 10.18
C PRO A 476 -15.64 20.56 9.57
N ILE A 477 -16.84 21.08 9.85
CA ILE A 477 -18.08 20.55 9.26
C ILE A 477 -18.08 20.68 7.72
N THR A 478 -17.29 21.60 7.16
CA THR A 478 -17.23 21.88 5.72
C THR A 478 -16.44 20.86 4.89
N ILE A 479 -15.79 19.87 5.52
CA ILE A 479 -14.99 18.88 4.78
C ILE A 479 -15.87 18.06 3.81
N ARG A 480 -15.28 17.63 2.69
CA ARG A 480 -15.97 16.79 1.69
C ARG A 480 -15.47 15.35 1.69
N SER A 481 -14.23 15.12 2.08
CA SER A 481 -13.65 13.77 2.19
C SER A 481 -12.94 13.59 3.54
N LEU A 482 -13.23 12.48 4.21
CA LEU A 482 -12.59 12.08 5.46
C LEU A 482 -12.05 10.66 5.32
N SER A 483 -10.78 10.48 5.62
CA SER A 483 -10.15 9.15 5.66
C SER A 483 -9.72 8.81 7.08
N LEU A 484 -10.34 7.80 7.68
CA LEU A 484 -10.06 7.27 9.02
C LEU A 484 -9.43 5.87 8.91
N LEU A 485 -8.11 5.82 8.81
CA LEU A 485 -7.32 4.60 8.64
C LEU A 485 -6.76 4.15 10.00
N TYR A 486 -7.06 2.93 10.41
CA TYR A 486 -6.73 2.37 11.73
C TYR A 486 -7.33 3.13 12.93
N PHE A 487 -8.32 3.99 12.68
CA PHE A 487 -8.89 4.88 13.69
C PHE A 487 -10.08 4.19 14.39
N PRO A 488 -10.06 3.93 15.70
CA PRO A 488 -11.22 3.34 16.39
C PRO A 488 -12.42 4.28 16.41
N LEU A 489 -13.64 3.72 16.27
CA LEU A 489 -14.89 4.48 16.36
C LEU A 489 -15.78 3.89 17.46
N ASN A 490 -16.21 4.73 18.39
CA ASN A 490 -17.23 4.40 19.39
C ASN A 490 -18.50 5.25 19.17
N ASP A 491 -19.49 5.10 20.05
CA ASP A 491 -20.76 5.82 19.93
C ASP A 491 -20.58 7.35 19.95
N GLN A 492 -19.69 7.86 20.82
CA GLN A 492 -19.35 9.29 20.84
C GLN A 492 -18.70 9.75 19.53
N SER A 493 -17.85 8.92 18.90
CA SER A 493 -17.28 9.25 17.59
C SER A 493 -18.37 9.41 16.52
N LEU A 494 -19.41 8.57 16.56
CA LEU A 494 -20.54 8.69 15.65
C LEU A 494 -21.37 9.95 15.91
N GLU A 495 -21.60 10.31 17.18
CA GLU A 495 -22.25 11.57 17.53
C GLU A 495 -21.48 12.80 17.01
N ILE A 496 -20.14 12.75 17.06
CA ILE A 496 -19.26 13.78 16.52
C ILE A 496 -19.35 13.85 14.98
N LEU A 497 -19.50 12.71 14.30
CA LEU A 497 -19.61 12.67 12.84
C LEU A 497 -21.00 13.06 12.31
N ALA A 498 -22.06 12.90 13.10
CA ALA A 498 -23.43 13.16 12.68
C ALA A 498 -23.67 14.55 12.04
N PRO A 499 -23.09 15.65 12.54
CA PRO A 499 -23.22 16.98 11.91
C PRO A 499 -22.66 17.06 10.49
N HIS A 500 -21.77 16.16 10.08
CA HIS A 500 -21.12 16.16 8.76
C HIS A 500 -21.99 15.55 7.64
N HIS A 501 -23.16 14.99 7.95
CA HIS A 501 -23.99 14.25 6.99
C HIS A 501 -24.48 15.05 5.75
N LEU A 502 -24.40 16.39 5.79
CA LEU A 502 -24.79 17.25 4.67
C LEU A 502 -23.62 17.61 3.73
N THR A 503 -22.40 17.52 4.22
CA THR A 503 -21.20 18.07 3.57
C THR A 503 -20.21 16.98 3.17
N LEU A 504 -20.10 15.95 4.01
CA LEU A 504 -19.20 14.81 3.79
C LEU A 504 -19.74 13.92 2.67
N VAL A 505 -19.04 13.96 1.54
CA VAL A 505 -19.37 13.19 0.33
C VAL A 505 -18.77 11.79 0.43
N GLU A 506 -17.54 11.69 0.93
CA GLU A 506 -16.78 10.44 0.98
C GLU A 506 -16.22 10.19 2.39
N LEU A 507 -16.44 8.98 2.89
CA LEU A 507 -15.80 8.48 4.11
C LEU A 507 -15.08 7.17 3.80
N GLN A 508 -13.75 7.20 3.88
CA GLN A 508 -12.95 5.98 3.92
C GLN A 508 -12.69 5.61 5.38
N TYR A 509 -13.08 4.41 5.78
CA TYR A 509 -12.85 3.95 7.15
C TYR A 509 -12.20 2.57 7.14
N PHE A 510 -11.26 2.34 8.06
CA PHE A 510 -10.67 1.04 8.33
C PHE A 510 -10.24 0.99 9.81
N SER A 511 -10.61 -0.04 10.56
CA SER A 511 -10.15 -0.24 11.95
C SER A 511 -9.63 -1.66 12.14
N LEU A 512 -8.56 -1.78 12.94
CA LEU A 512 -8.02 -3.06 13.41
C LEU A 512 -8.29 -3.28 14.90
N GLN A 513 -8.83 -2.28 15.59
CA GLN A 513 -9.09 -2.35 17.03
C GLN A 513 -10.38 -3.12 17.31
N THR A 514 -10.60 -3.51 18.57
CA THR A 514 -11.83 -4.20 19.00
C THR A 514 -13.08 -3.33 18.85
N GLU A 515 -12.93 -2.01 18.91
CA GLU A 515 -14.00 -1.05 18.65
C GLU A 515 -14.12 -0.79 17.15
N GLN A 516 -15.00 -1.55 16.50
CA GLN A 516 -15.34 -1.41 15.09
C GLN A 516 -16.83 -1.12 14.97
N LYS A 517 -17.16 -0.06 14.22
CA LYS A 517 -18.53 0.20 13.77
C LYS A 517 -18.77 -0.50 12.46
N THR A 518 -19.92 -1.12 12.30
CA THR A 518 -20.33 -1.73 11.04
C THR A 518 -20.69 -0.67 10.00
N ARG A 519 -20.61 -1.01 8.72
CA ARG A 519 -21.01 -0.11 7.62
C ARG A 519 -22.42 0.44 7.83
N ARG A 520 -23.36 -0.41 8.28
CA ARG A 520 -24.75 -0.02 8.56
C ARG A 520 -24.87 1.00 9.69
N GLU A 521 -24.09 0.86 10.76
CA GLU A 521 -24.09 1.83 11.87
C GLU A 521 -23.61 3.21 11.41
N ILE A 522 -22.62 3.25 10.51
CA ILE A 522 -22.10 4.50 9.96
C ILE A 522 -23.09 5.11 8.96
N GLU A 523 -23.65 4.30 8.06
CA GLU A 523 -24.70 4.73 7.10
C GLU A 523 -25.92 5.32 7.81
N ALA A 524 -26.27 4.83 9.00
CA ALA A 524 -27.38 5.37 9.79
C ALA A 524 -27.14 6.82 10.24
N VAL A 525 -25.88 7.22 10.40
CA VAL A 525 -25.46 8.55 10.86
C VAL A 525 -25.09 9.46 9.68
N LEU A 526 -24.54 8.87 8.61
CA LEU A 526 -24.07 9.54 7.40
C LEU A 526 -24.79 8.97 6.16
N PRO A 527 -26.12 9.16 6.03
CA PRO A 527 -26.93 8.47 5.01
C PRO A 527 -26.63 8.91 3.57
N ASN A 528 -26.00 10.08 3.37
CA ASN A 528 -25.68 10.64 2.06
C ASN A 528 -24.19 10.52 1.69
N THR A 529 -23.41 9.84 2.52
CA THR A 529 -21.96 9.71 2.34
C THR A 529 -21.65 8.37 1.68
N GLU A 530 -20.80 8.40 0.65
CA GLU A 530 -20.21 7.19 0.10
C GLU A 530 -19.20 6.62 1.09
N ILE A 531 -19.49 5.42 1.61
CA ILE A 531 -18.64 4.77 2.60
C ILE A 531 -17.82 3.68 1.92
N ASP A 532 -16.52 3.96 1.73
CA ASP A 532 -15.56 2.98 1.29
C ASP A 532 -15.08 2.12 2.46
N THR A 533 -15.61 0.90 2.50
CA THR A 533 -15.18 -0.18 3.40
C THR A 533 -14.45 -1.30 2.66
N THR A 534 -14.09 -1.13 1.37
CA THR A 534 -13.41 -2.19 0.59
C THR A 534 -12.09 -2.62 1.22
N LYS A 535 -11.47 -1.75 2.03
CA LYS A 535 -10.31 -2.07 2.86
C LYS A 535 -10.62 -3.00 4.03
N TRP A 536 -11.87 -3.13 4.49
CA TRP A 536 -12.31 -4.04 5.57
C TRP A 536 -12.33 -5.52 5.16
N LEU A 537 -12.53 -5.80 3.87
CA LEU A 537 -12.79 -7.16 3.36
C LEU A 537 -11.56 -8.06 3.35
N SER A 538 -10.40 -7.51 3.72
CA SER A 538 -9.19 -8.27 3.95
C SER A 538 -8.78 -8.04 5.39
N THR A 539 -8.92 -9.08 6.22
CA THR A 539 -8.31 -9.17 7.55
C THR A 539 -6.78 -8.97 7.54
N TYR A 540 -6.17 -8.78 6.36
CA TYR A 540 -4.73 -8.81 6.11
C TYR A 540 -4.24 -7.74 5.11
N ASN A 541 -5.05 -6.75 4.74
CA ASN A 541 -4.58 -5.63 3.91
C ASN A 541 -3.76 -4.70 4.80
N GLY A 542 -2.43 -4.78 4.69
CA GLY A 542 -1.54 -3.80 5.31
C GLY A 542 -1.02 -4.17 6.70
N LEU A 543 -0.74 -5.45 6.96
CA LEU A 543 0.33 -5.75 7.93
C LEU A 543 1.54 -4.87 7.56
N VAL A 544 2.23 -4.28 8.55
CA VAL A 544 3.49 -3.55 8.30
C VAL A 544 4.36 -4.43 7.44
N ARG A 545 4.49 -4.03 6.19
CA ARG A 545 5.59 -4.51 5.39
C ARG A 545 6.75 -3.64 5.83
N GLN A 546 7.66 -4.24 6.59
CA GLN A 546 8.94 -3.61 6.86
C GLN A 546 9.60 -3.42 5.50
N LYS A 547 9.56 -2.19 5.02
CA LYS A 547 10.20 -1.79 3.77
C LYS A 547 11.69 -1.74 4.07
N VAL A 548 12.41 -2.84 3.85
CA VAL A 548 13.76 -3.04 4.40
C VAL A 548 14.73 -1.95 3.95
N VAL A 549 14.65 -1.56 2.67
CA VAL A 549 15.43 -0.43 2.14
C VAL A 549 15.07 0.87 2.85
N SER A 550 13.78 1.15 3.02
CA SER A 550 13.30 2.33 3.74
C SER A 550 13.77 2.35 5.20
N GLU A 551 13.71 1.21 5.90
CA GLU A 551 14.19 1.07 7.28
C GLU A 551 15.71 1.21 7.39
N TYR A 552 16.47 0.65 6.44
CA TYR A 552 17.92 0.82 6.36
C TYR A 552 18.30 2.29 6.18
N LEU A 553 17.65 2.97 5.22
CA LEU A 553 17.86 4.40 4.96
C LEU A 553 17.54 5.25 6.20
N VAL A 554 16.49 4.90 6.93
CA VAL A 554 16.13 5.53 8.20
C VAL A 554 17.21 5.31 9.28
N ARG A 555 17.86 4.15 9.33
CA ARG A 555 18.90 3.84 10.34
C ARG A 555 20.24 4.52 10.08
N LEU A 556 20.60 4.75 8.83
CA LEU A 556 21.85 5.40 8.44
C LEU A 556 22.02 6.84 8.96
N ILE A 557 20.94 7.48 9.38
CA ILE A 557 20.90 8.88 9.82
C ILE A 557 21.02 8.98 11.35
N ALA A 558 20.90 7.86 12.08
CA ALA A 558 21.29 7.78 13.49
C ALA A 558 22.76 8.20 13.63
N PRO A 559 23.17 8.93 14.69
CA PRO A 559 24.51 9.47 14.82
C PRO A 559 25.48 8.33 15.18
N ARG A 560 25.77 7.49 14.19
CA ARG A 560 27.03 6.79 14.06
C ARG A 560 27.81 7.57 13.01
N GLU A 561 28.37 8.69 13.46
CA GLU A 561 29.61 9.19 12.89
C GLU A 561 30.56 7.99 12.74
N ASN A 562 31.22 7.90 11.58
CA ASN A 562 32.18 6.87 11.13
C ASN A 562 31.60 5.74 10.26
N PHE A 563 31.03 6.04 9.10
CA PHE A 563 30.93 5.05 8.01
C PHE A 563 31.02 5.70 6.62
N TRP A 564 32.18 6.32 6.34
CA TRP A 564 32.78 6.50 5.01
C TRP A 564 34.28 6.79 5.20
N ASP A 565 35.08 5.72 5.22
CA ASP A 565 36.37 5.70 4.51
C ASP A 565 36.17 4.84 3.26
#